data_AF-A0A7Y2I6H9-F1
#
_entry.id   AF-A0A7Y2I6H9-F1
#
_cell.length_a   1.000
_cell.length_b   1.000
_cell.length_c   1.000
_cell.angle_alpha   90.00
_cell.angle_beta   90.00
_cell.angle_gamma   90.00
#
_symmetry.space_group_name_H-M   'P 1'
#
loop_
_entity.id
_entity.type
_entity.pdbx_description
1 polymer ?
#
loop_
_entity_poly.entity_id
_entity_poly.type
_entity_poly.pdbx_seq_one_letter_code
_entity_poly.pdbx_strand_id
1 'polypeptide(L)'
;SQVGACHALSYGLSFILDVHHGIGCCIAFDQLEEFYPEGVAEFKAMMERHQIELPRNITTSLNDDEMDRMISVALALEPLWENCLGSNWRELMTPERARKLYERM
;
A
#
# COMPACT_ATOMS: atom_id res chain seq x y z
N SER A 1 7.44 14.79 10.00
CA SER A 1 6.34 13.94 9.50
C SER A 1 6.92 12.56 9.27
N GLN A 2 6.60 11.58 10.11
CA GLN A 2 6.98 10.18 9.84
C GLN A 2 5.81 9.52 9.10
N VAL A 3 6.09 8.85 7.99
CA VAL A 3 5.09 8.17 7.15
C VAL A 3 4.97 6.69 7.53
N GLY A 4 3.94 6.00 7.04
CA GLY A 4 3.59 4.62 7.45
C GLY A 4 3.25 3.69 6.29
N ALA A 5 2.34 2.73 6.53
CA ALA A 5 2.01 1.63 5.61
C ALA A 5 1.72 2.07 4.17
N CYS A 6 1.03 3.20 3.99
CA CYS A 6 0.70 3.75 2.66
C CYS A 6 1.95 4.05 1.82
N HIS A 7 2.96 4.69 2.42
CA HIS A 7 4.20 5.02 1.70
C HIS A 7 5.04 3.77 1.43
N ALA A 8 5.02 2.81 2.36
CA ALA A 8 5.76 1.56 2.18
C ALA A 8 5.23 0.75 0.99
N LEU A 9 3.90 0.59 0.90
CA LEU A 9 3.26 -0.12 -0.22
C LEU A 9 3.38 0.65 -1.54
N SER A 10 3.19 1.98 -1.50
CA SER A 10 3.38 2.82 -2.69
C SER A 10 4.80 2.74 -3.26
N TYR A 11 5.81 2.51 -2.42
CA TYR A 11 7.19 2.37 -2.88
C TYR A 11 7.39 1.06 -3.66
N GLY A 12 6.75 -0.04 -3.23
CA GLY A 12 6.72 -1.29 -3.99
C GLY A 12 6.07 -1.12 -5.37
N LEU A 13 4.90 -0.46 -5.41
CA LEU A 13 4.21 -0.14 -6.68
C LEU A 13 5.10 0.68 -7.62
N SER A 14 5.76 1.72 -7.10
CA SER A 14 6.65 2.56 -7.89
C SER A 14 7.86 1.77 -8.42
N PHE A 15 8.43 0.88 -7.61
CA PHE A 15 9.63 0.15 -7.98
C PHE A 15 9.40 -0.93 -9.05
N ILE A 16 8.24 -1.61 -9.03
CA ILE A 16 7.95 -2.72 -9.96
C ILE A 16 7.09 -2.27 -11.15
N LEU A 17 6.11 -1.40 -10.93
CA LEU A 17 5.11 -1.01 -11.93
C LEU A 17 5.29 0.42 -12.45
N ASP A 18 6.34 1.14 -12.01
CA ASP A 18 6.59 2.54 -12.37
C ASP A 18 5.41 3.49 -12.05
N VAL A 19 4.61 3.14 -11.04
CA VAL A 19 3.48 3.96 -10.60
C VAL A 19 4.01 5.23 -9.89
N HIS A 20 3.62 6.40 -10.39
CA HIS A 20 4.00 7.67 -9.78
C HIS A 20 3.53 7.80 -8.33
N HIS A 21 4.37 8.41 -7.49
CA HIS A 21 4.17 8.46 -6.03
C HIS A 21 2.78 8.89 -5.57
N GLY A 22 2.23 10.01 -6.08
CA GLY A 22 0.94 10.52 -5.62
C GLY A 22 -0.22 9.54 -5.86
N ILE A 23 -0.31 9.00 -7.08
CA ILE A 23 -1.34 8.02 -7.41
C ILE A 23 -1.07 6.67 -6.73
N GLY A 24 0.20 6.26 -6.58
CA GLY A 24 0.59 5.06 -5.84
C GLY A 24 0.16 5.12 -4.37
N CYS A 25 0.27 6.27 -3.72
CA CYS A 25 -0.25 6.46 -2.38
C CYS A 25 -1.78 6.35 -2.33
N CYS A 26 -2.51 6.91 -3.29
CA CYS A 26 -3.96 6.78 -3.34
C CYS A 26 -4.42 5.32 -3.51
N ILE A 27 -3.77 4.58 -4.42
CA ILE A 27 -4.06 3.16 -4.66
C ILE A 27 -3.80 2.33 -3.41
N ALA A 28 -2.64 2.54 -2.77
CA ALA A 28 -2.29 1.85 -1.54
C ALA A 28 -3.26 2.21 -0.40
N PHE A 29 -3.57 3.50 -0.22
CA PHE A 29 -4.41 3.97 0.87
C PHE A 29 -5.84 3.44 0.79
N ASP A 30 -6.38 3.26 -0.41
CA ASP A 30 -7.72 2.67 -0.60
C ASP A 30 -7.86 1.24 -0.02
N GLN A 31 -6.74 0.53 0.18
CA GLN A 31 -6.69 -0.83 0.74
C GLN A 31 -6.35 -0.88 2.24
N LEU A 32 -6.12 0.26 2.88
CA LEU A 32 -5.58 0.36 4.25
C LEU A 32 -6.65 0.70 5.31
N GLU A 33 -7.92 0.39 5.05
CA GLU A 33 -9.03 0.66 5.97
C GLU A 33 -8.82 0.03 7.36
N GLU A 34 -8.15 -1.12 7.44
CA GLU A 34 -7.80 -1.76 8.71
C GLU A 34 -6.79 -0.94 9.55
N PHE A 35 -5.92 -0.17 8.90
CA PHE A 35 -4.90 0.65 9.56
C PHE A 35 -5.39 2.07 9.83
N TYR A 36 -6.18 2.61 8.91
CA TYR A 36 -6.61 4.00 8.89
C TYR A 36 -8.12 4.12 8.58
N PRO A 37 -9.02 3.56 9.39
CA PRO A 37 -10.44 3.44 9.05
C PRO A 37 -11.10 4.80 8.78
N GLU A 38 -10.89 5.77 9.67
CA GLU A 38 -11.44 7.12 9.52
C GLU A 38 -10.83 7.84 8.31
N GLY A 39 -9.50 7.73 8.13
CA GLY A 39 -8.80 8.37 7.02
C GLY A 39 -9.20 7.81 5.65
N VAL A 40 -9.37 6.49 5.54
CA VAL A 40 -9.82 5.86 4.29
C VAL A 40 -11.28 6.19 3.99
N ALA A 41 -12.15 6.25 5.00
CA ALA A 41 -13.53 6.69 4.83
C ALA A 41 -13.61 8.14 4.34
N GLU A 42 -12.84 9.04 4.95
CA GLU A 42 -12.74 10.44 4.53
C GLU A 42 -12.18 10.55 3.10
N PHE A 43 -11.11 9.81 2.78
CA PHE A 43 -10.52 9.75 1.46
C PHE A 43 -11.51 9.28 0.39
N LYS A 44 -12.28 8.22 0.65
CA LYS A 44 -13.31 7.71 -0.27
C LYS A 44 -14.41 8.75 -0.51
N ALA A 45 -14.86 9.46 0.54
CA ALA A 45 -15.81 10.56 0.40
C ALA A 45 -15.25 11.73 -0.43
N MET A 46 -13.96 12.05 -0.27
CA MET A 46 -13.28 13.05 -1.10
C MET A 46 -13.20 12.60 -2.57
N MET A 47 -12.85 11.35 -2.84
CA MET A 47 -12.82 10.82 -4.20
C MET A 47 -14.19 10.91 -4.88
N GLU A 48 -15.26 10.52 -4.18
CA GLU A 48 -16.63 10.60 -4.70
C GLU A 48 -17.02 12.05 -5.01
N ARG A 49 -16.80 12.97 -4.07
CA ARG A 49 -17.09 14.39 -4.23
C ARG A 49 -16.39 15.01 -5.45
N HIS A 50 -15.18 14.55 -5.74
CA HIS A 50 -14.34 15.06 -6.82
C HIS A 50 -14.35 14.19 -8.08
N GLN A 51 -15.20 13.16 -8.13
CA GLN A 51 -15.35 12.24 -9.27
C GLN A 51 -14.00 11.62 -9.68
N ILE A 52 -13.19 11.25 -8.70
CA ILE A 52 -11.89 10.61 -8.91
C ILE A 52 -12.09 9.09 -8.98
N GLU A 53 -11.65 8.51 -10.09
CA GLU A 53 -11.55 7.05 -10.25
C GLU A 53 -10.08 6.62 -10.16
N LEU A 54 -9.80 5.67 -9.28
CA LEU A 54 -8.48 5.05 -9.19
C LEU A 54 -8.36 3.91 -10.21
N PRO A 55 -7.17 3.72 -10.81
CA PRO A 55 -6.90 2.51 -11.57
C PRO A 55 -7.03 1.29 -10.65
N ARG A 56 -7.57 0.20 -11.20
CA ARG A 56 -7.84 -1.06 -10.48
C ARG A 56 -7.15 -2.21 -11.19
N ASN A 57 -6.90 -3.28 -10.45
CA ASN A 57 -6.28 -4.51 -10.94
C ASN A 57 -4.86 -4.27 -11.48
N ILE A 58 -4.14 -3.28 -10.94
CA ILE A 58 -2.83 -2.89 -11.46
C ILE A 58 -1.75 -3.95 -11.21
N THR A 59 -1.96 -4.85 -10.24
CA THR A 59 -1.02 -5.95 -9.95
C THR A 59 -1.38 -7.26 -10.65
N THR A 60 -2.47 -7.32 -11.42
CA THR A 60 -2.97 -8.60 -11.99
C THR A 60 -2.09 -9.18 -13.10
N SER A 61 -1.23 -8.37 -13.71
CA SER A 61 -0.26 -8.84 -14.71
C SER A 61 1.06 -9.32 -14.11
N LEU A 62 1.27 -9.13 -12.80
CA LEU A 62 2.51 -9.53 -12.15
C LEU A 62 2.58 -11.05 -12.02
N ASN A 63 3.75 -11.62 -12.34
CA ASN A 63 4.06 -12.98 -11.95
C ASN A 63 4.47 -13.04 -10.46
N ASP A 64 4.60 -14.27 -9.92
CA ASP A 64 4.92 -14.45 -8.50
C ASP A 64 6.29 -13.87 -8.12
N ASP A 65 7.30 -13.95 -8.99
CA ASP A 65 8.63 -13.39 -8.71
C ASP A 65 8.58 -11.84 -8.63
N GLU A 66 7.80 -11.20 -9.49
CA GLU A 66 7.59 -9.75 -9.46
C GLU A 66 6.81 -9.31 -8.22
N MET A 67 5.77 -10.06 -7.85
CA MET A 67 4.99 -9.83 -6.63
C MET A 67 5.87 -9.97 -5.38
N ASP A 68 6.69 -11.02 -5.30
CA ASP A 68 7.57 -11.26 -4.16
C ASP A 68 8.67 -10.20 -4.04
N ARG A 69 9.18 -9.69 -5.16
CA ARG A 69 10.08 -8.54 -5.18
C ARG A 69 9.39 -7.26 -4.69
N MET A 70 8.15 -7.01 -5.12
CA MET A 70 7.36 -5.86 -4.68
C MET A 70 7.12 -5.88 -3.16
N ILE A 71 6.78 -7.04 -2.63
CA ILE A 71 6.60 -7.28 -1.20
C ILE A 71 7.92 -7.05 -0.46
N SER A 72 9.02 -7.63 -0.95
CA SER A 72 10.34 -7.48 -0.32
C SER A 72 10.78 -6.03 -0.24
N VAL A 73 10.57 -5.24 -1.30
CA VAL A 73 10.87 -3.81 -1.33
C VAL A 73 10.06 -3.05 -0.29
N ALA A 74 8.75 -3.31 -0.18
CA ALA A 74 7.92 -2.63 0.80
C ALA A 74 8.25 -3.02 2.24
N LEU A 75 8.51 -4.31 2.52
CA LEU A 75 8.84 -4.79 3.87
C LEU A 75 10.24 -4.40 4.32
N ALA A 76 11.15 -4.08 3.40
CA ALA A 76 12.47 -3.55 3.74
C ALA A 76 12.43 -2.12 4.33
N LEU A 77 11.30 -1.42 4.23
CA LEU A 77 11.11 -0.07 4.79
C LEU A 77 10.74 -0.13 6.28
N GLU A 78 11.55 -0.80 7.08
CA GLU A 78 11.29 -1.11 8.50
C GLU A 78 10.88 0.11 9.34
N PRO A 79 11.53 1.29 9.23
CA PRO A 79 11.14 2.47 10.01
C PRO A 79 9.69 2.93 9.78
N LEU A 80 9.12 2.68 8.59
CA LEU A 80 7.74 3.03 8.28
C LEU A 80 6.76 2.05 8.94
N TRP A 81 7.12 0.77 8.97
CA TRP A 81 6.32 -0.25 9.62
C TRP A 81 6.38 -0.14 11.13
N GLU A 82 7.55 0.14 11.71
CA GLU A 82 7.68 0.43 13.14
C GLU A 82 6.86 1.65 13.56
N ASN A 83 6.86 2.72 12.76
CA ASN A 83 6.06 3.91 13.02
C ASN A 83 4.55 3.63 13.00
N CYS A 84 4.10 2.70 12.15
CA CYS A 84 2.68 2.38 11.99
C CYS A 84 2.17 1.29 12.94
N LEU A 85 3.00 0.28 13.23
CA LEU A 85 2.58 -0.97 13.88
C LEU A 85 3.38 -1.28 15.15
N GLY A 86 4.36 -0.44 15.51
CA GLY A 86 5.21 -0.65 16.68
C GLY A 86 6.36 -1.62 16.42
N SER A 87 7.12 -1.91 17.47
CA SER A 87 8.35 -2.71 17.39
C SER A 87 8.14 -4.16 16.96
N ASN A 88 6.93 -4.71 17.12
CA ASN A 88 6.56 -6.07 16.69
C ASN A 88 5.89 -6.10 15.31
N TRP A 89 6.09 -5.08 14.47
CA TRP A 89 5.43 -4.95 13.17
C TRP A 89 5.59 -6.19 12.27
N ARG A 90 6.70 -6.93 12.35
CA ARG A 90 6.95 -8.13 11.52
C ARG A 90 5.96 -9.27 11.79
N GLU A 91 5.43 -9.37 13.01
CA GLU A 91 4.39 -10.33 13.35
C GLU A 91 3.02 -9.89 12.80
N LEU A 92 2.83 -8.59 12.66
CA LEU A 92 1.57 -7.99 12.21
C LEU A 92 1.51 -7.85 10.69
N MET A 93 2.62 -7.54 10.03
CA MET A 93 2.75 -7.34 8.59
C MET A 93 3.68 -8.38 7.98
N THR A 94 3.14 -9.59 7.79
CA THR A 94 3.86 -10.70 7.15
C THR A 94 3.87 -10.54 5.62
N PRO A 95 4.78 -11.23 4.89
CA PRO A 95 4.76 -11.27 3.43
C PRO A 95 3.41 -11.67 2.84
N GLU A 96 2.70 -12.62 3.47
CA GLU A 96 1.38 -13.07 3.03
C GLU A 96 0.32 -11.99 3.20
N ARG A 97 0.41 -11.19 4.28
CA ARG A 97 -0.50 -10.06 4.50
C ARG A 97 -0.22 -8.94 3.49
N ALA A 98 1.04 -8.64 3.22
CA ALA A 98 1.43 -7.69 2.20
C ALA A 98 0.97 -8.13 0.80
N ARG A 99 1.10 -9.41 0.46
CA ARG A 99 0.58 -9.98 -0.80
C ARG A 99 -0.92 -9.73 -0.95
N LYS A 100 -1.72 -10.04 0.08
CA LYS A 100 -3.17 -9.78 0.06
C LYS A 100 -3.55 -8.30 -0.07
N LEU A 101 -2.69 -7.38 0.38
CA LEU A 101 -2.89 -5.95 0.15
C LEU A 101 -2.65 -5.62 -1.33
N TYR A 102 -1.54 -6.10 -1.89
CA TYR A 102 -1.22 -5.87 -3.30
C TYR A 102 -2.20 -6.51 -4.27
N GLU A 103 -2.66 -7.74 -4.03
CA GLU A 103 -3.64 -8.42 -4.89
C GLU A 103 -4.99 -7.69 -5.00
N ARG A 104 -5.27 -6.73 -4.11
CA ARG A 104 -6.47 -5.88 -4.16
C ARG A 104 -6.25 -4.56 -4.92
N MET A 105 -5.04 -4.28 -5.38
CA MET A 105 -4.64 -3.06 -6.10
C MET A 105 -4.70 -3.25 -7.61
#